data_AF-A0A357MYW2-F1
#
_entry.id   AF-A0A357MYW2-F1
#
_cell.length_a   1.000
_cell.length_b   1.000
_cell.length_c   1.000
_cell.angle_alpha   90.00
_cell.angle_beta   90.00
_cell.angle_gamma   90.00
#
_symmetry.space_group_name_H-M   'P 1'
#
loop_
_entity.id
_entity.type
_entity.pdbx_description
1 polymer ?
#
loop_
_entity_poly.entity_id
_entity_poly.type
_entity_poly.pdbx_seq_one_letter_code
_entity_poly.pdbx_strand_id
1 'polypeptide(L)' 'MDEIWCKRQVRNRLGLETDAELARLFGISRSAVSQWPRDFPIPPLRRYMLQQRYPSLFPAEKSDQVETI' A
#
# COMPACT_ATOMS: atom_id res chain seq x y z
N MET A 1 -6.12 -5.78 14.81
CA MET A 1 -5.32 -4.59 14.50
C MET A 1 -5.81 -4.09 13.18
N ASP A 2 -6.38 -2.89 13.15
CA ASP A 2 -6.75 -2.22 11.90
C ASP A 2 -5.54 -2.20 10.98
N GLU A 3 -5.67 -2.81 9.81
CA GLU A 3 -4.51 -3.16 9.01
C GLU A 3 -4.03 -1.96 8.20
N ILE A 4 -3.29 -1.08 8.86
CA ILE A 4 -2.63 0.06 8.23
C ILE A 4 -1.65 -0.50 7.19
N TRP A 5 -1.81 -0.19 5.90
CA TRP A 5 -0.86 -0.62 4.88
C TRP A 5 0.39 0.26 4.87
N CYS A 6 1.26 0.09 5.87
CA CYS A 6 2.55 0.77 5.89
C CYS A 6 3.52 0.15 4.87
N LYS A 7 4.60 0.87 4.54
CA LYS A 7 5.56 0.45 3.51
C LYS A 7 6.13 -0.96 3.76
N ARG A 8 6.39 -1.33 5.02
CA ARG A 8 6.88 -2.67 5.40
C ARG A 8 5.83 -3.76 5.12
N GLN A 9 4.58 -3.53 5.51
CA GLN A 9 3.50 -4.52 5.29
C GLN A 9 3.23 -4.72 3.80
N VAL A 10 3.28 -3.63 3.02
CA VAL A 10 3.14 -3.68 1.56
C VAL A 10 4.26 -4.52 0.94
N ARG A 11 5.52 -4.30 1.36
CA ARG A 11 6.65 -5.13 0.91
C ARG A 11 6.46 -6.60 1.24
N ASN A 12 6.13 -6.91 2.50
CA ASN A 12 5.93 -8.28 2.94
C ASN A 12 4.81 -8.99 2.16
N ARG A 13 3.67 -8.32 1.92
CA ARG A 13 2.56 -8.87 1.12
C ARG A 13 2.94 -9.18 -0.32
N LEU A 14 3.76 -8.32 -0.91
CA LEU A 14 4.21 -8.44 -2.29
C LEU A 14 5.43 -9.38 -2.44
N GLY A 15 5.97 -9.91 -1.34
CA GLY A 15 7.19 -10.71 -1.35
C GLY A 15 8.44 -9.91 -1.73
N LEU A 16 8.47 -8.60 -1.45
CA LEU A 16 9.59 -7.71 -1.75
C LEU A 16 10.48 -7.53 -0.52
N GLU A 17 11.79 -7.56 -0.72
CA GLU A 17 12.75 -7.41 0.38
C GLU A 17 13.11 -5.93 0.59
N THR A 18 13.12 -5.13 -0.48
CA THR A 18 13.71 -3.79 -0.46
C THR A 18 12.75 -2.69 -0.92
N ASP A 19 12.98 -1.47 -0.42
CA ASP A 19 12.27 -0.27 -0.88
C ASP A 19 12.55 0.03 -2.37
N ALA A 20 13.69 -0.45 -2.91
CA ALA A 20 14.03 -0.29 -4.32
C ALA A 20 13.13 -1.13 -5.23
N GLU A 21 12.80 -2.36 -4.84
CA GLU A 21 11.85 -3.21 -5.57
C GLU A 21 10.44 -2.62 -5.52
N LEU A 22 10.03 -2.12 -4.35
CA LEU A 22 8.74 -1.42 -4.21
C LEU A 22 8.68 -0.17 -5.09
N ALA A 23 9.77 0.60 -5.17
CA ALA A 23 9.88 1.77 -6.03
C ALA A 23 9.77 1.42 -7.52
N ARG A 24 10.43 0.34 -7.95
CA ARG A 24 10.34 -0.18 -9.33
C ARG A 24 8.91 -0.57 -9.68
N LEU A 25 8.19 -1.25 -8.78
CA LEU A 25 6.79 -1.61 -8.97
C LEU A 25 5.89 -0.39 -9.23
N PHE A 26 6.19 0.73 -8.55
CA PHE A 26 5.46 1.99 -8.65
C PHE A 26 5.97 2.95 -9.73
N GLY A 27 7.08 2.63 -10.40
CA GLY A 27 7.70 3.52 -11.39
C GLY A 27 8.22 4.84 -10.79
N ILE A 28 8.71 4.80 -9.54
CA ILE A 28 9.28 5.98 -8.85
C ILE A 28 10.70 5.70 -8.35
N SER A 29 11.36 6.75 -7.85
CA SER A 29 12.69 6.60 -7.27
C SER A 29 12.65 5.89 -5.91
N ARG A 30 13.72 5.15 -5.59
CA ARG A 30 13.95 4.56 -4.25
C ARG A 30 13.90 5.64 -3.17
N SER A 31 14.46 6.82 -3.44
CA SER A 31 14.48 7.93 -2.48
C SER A 31 13.07 8.39 -2.09
N ALA A 32 12.14 8.45 -3.05
CA ALA A 32 10.74 8.80 -2.77
C ALA A 32 10.09 7.79 -1.80
N VAL A 33 10.33 6.49 -1.99
CA VAL A 33 9.81 5.44 -1.07
C VAL A 33 10.49 5.52 0.31
N SER A 34 11.80 5.81 0.34
CA SER A 34 12.54 5.87 1.61
C SER A 34 12.03 6.99 2.54
N GLN A 35 11.54 8.09 1.96
CA GLN A 35 10.96 9.23 2.69
C GLN A 35 9.56 8.95 3.24
N TRP A 36 8.89 7.88 2.82
CA TRP A 36 7.58 7.54 3.39
C TRP A 36 7.72 7.21 4.88
N PRO A 37 6.81 7.71 5.74
CA PRO A 37 6.88 7.41 7.15
C PRO A 37 6.72 5.90 7.38
N ARG A 38 7.47 5.35 8.35
CA ARG A 38 7.60 3.90 8.54
C ARG A 38 6.30 3.22 8.95
N ASP A 39 5.58 3.85 9.88
CA ASP A 39 4.41 3.28 10.55
C ASP A 39 3.11 4.02 10.17
N PHE A 40 3.13 4.73 9.04
CA PHE A 40 1.94 5.34 8.44
C PHE A 40 1.53 4.61 7.16
N PRO A 41 0.26 4.72 6.75
CA PRO A 41 -0.17 4.22 5.45
C PRO A 41 0.72 4.75 4.32
N ILE A 42 0.97 3.92 3.31
CA ILE A 42 1.55 4.41 2.05
C ILE A 42 0.64 5.49 1.42
N PRO A 43 1.17 6.37 0.55
CA PRO A 43 0.38 7.42 -0.06
C PRO A 43 -0.92 6.90 -0.72
N PRO A 44 -2.06 7.61 -0.61
CA PRO A 44 -3.36 7.13 -1.09
C PRO A 44 -3.36 6.67 -2.55
N LEU A 45 -2.68 7.41 -3.44
CA LEU A 45 -2.56 7.02 -4.84
C LEU A 45 -1.87 5.66 -5.02
N ARG A 46 -0.83 5.38 -4.21
CA ARG A 46 -0.09 4.10 -4.26
C ARG A 46 -0.92 2.97 -3.68
N ARG A 47 -1.70 3.24 -2.64
CA ARG A 47 -2.70 2.32 -2.10
C ARG A 47 -3.74 1.94 -3.16
N TYR A 48 -4.31 2.93 -3.86
CA TYR A 48 -5.27 2.69 -4.94
C TYR A 48 -4.67 1.85 -6.07
N MET A 49 -3.45 2.15 -6.53
CA MET A 49 -2.77 1.35 -7.55
C MET A 49 -2.62 -0.12 -7.16
N LEU A 50 -2.29 -0.40 -5.88
CA LEU A 50 -2.20 -1.78 -5.39
C LEU A 50 -3.55 -2.49 -5.40
N GLN A 51 -4.63 -1.80 -5.01
CA GLN A 51 -5.98 -2.36 -5.04
C GLN A 51 -6.42 -2.74 -6.45
N GLN A 52 -6.09 -1.90 -7.44
CA GLN A 52 -6.41 -2.17 -8.84
C GLN A 52 -5.59 -3.33 -9.42
N ARG A 53 -4.28 -3.40 -9.08
CA ARG A 53 -3.35 -4.36 -9.68
C ARG A 53 -3.34 -5.72 -8.98
N TYR A 54 -3.62 -5.73 -7.67
CA TYR A 54 -3.51 -6.90 -6.81
C TYR A 54 -4.73 -7.01 -5.86
N PRO A 55 -5.96 -7.08 -6.38
CA PRO A 55 -7.18 -7.03 -5.57
C PRO A 55 -7.30 -8.16 -4.53
N SER A 56 -6.66 -9.31 -4.77
CA SER A 56 -6.60 -10.43 -3.81
C SER A 56 -5.66 -10.17 -2.62
N LEU A 57 -4.59 -9.40 -2.83
CA LEU A 57 -3.61 -9.07 -1.78
C LEU A 57 -3.98 -7.76 -1.05
N PHE A 58 -4.64 -6.86 -1.77
CA PHE A 58 -5.02 -5.53 -1.34
C PHE A 58 -6.49 -5.30 -1.69
N PRO A 59 -7.44 -5.85 -0.91
CA PRO A 59 -8.85 -5.61 -1.17
C PRO A 59 -9.17 -4.13 -1.01
N ALA A 60 -9.99 -3.59 -1.91
CA ALA A 60 -10.66 -2.32 -1.62
C ALA A 60 -11.46 -2.54 -0.35
N GLU A 61 -11.29 -1.67 0.65
CA GLU A 61 -12.19 -1.70 1.80
C GLU A 61 -13.59 -1.54 1.22
N LYS A 62 -14.43 -2.58 1.39
CA LYS A 62 -15.86 -2.38 1.17
C LYS A 62 -16.22 -1.25 2.10
N SER A 63 -16.75 -0.17 1.56
CA SER A 63 -17.33 0.91 2.34
C SER A 63 -18.46 0.32 3.18
N ASP A 64 -18.12 -0.26 4.33
CA ASP A 64 -19.06 -0.75 5.32
C ASP A 64 -19.46 0.43 6.19
N GLN A 65 -20.08 1.43 5.55
CA GLN A 65 -20.90 2.50 6.15
C GLN A 65 -21.84 3.04 5.06
N VAL A 66 -22.79 2.21 4.64
CA VAL A 66 -24.10 2.74 4.24
C VAL A 66 -24.96 2.62 5.48
N GLU A 67 -24.76 3.53 6.43
CA GLU A 67 -25.66 3.65 7.57
C GLU A 67 -26.98 4.19 7.00
N THR A 68 -27.95 3.29 6.93
CA THR A 68 -29.35 3.55 6.59
C THR A 68 -29.87 4.74 7.40
N ILE A 69 -30.34 5.78 6.70
CA ILE A 69 -31.27 6.77 7.23
C ILE A 69 -32.44 6.87 6.26
#